data_AF-A0A972B517-F1
#
_entry.id   AF-A0A972B517-F1
#
_cell.length_a   1.000
_cell.length_b   1.000
_cell.length_c   1.000
_cell.angle_alpha   90.00
_cell.angle_beta   90.00
_cell.angle_gamma   90.00
#
_symmetry.space_group_name_H-M   'P 1'
#
loop_
_entity.id
_entity.type
_entity.pdbx_description
1 polymer ?
#
loop_
_entity_poly.entity_id
_entity_poly.type
_entity_poly.pdbx_seq_one_letter_code
_entity_poly.pdbx_strand_id
1 'polypeptide(L)'
;IGNSIAVAVEKTIHLIESQNNFIKTIDALVAAIEARDQYTKGHSQRVSALAVKIANKMGMNKQQVEELRIAGILHDIGKVGISDRILLKKGPLTKEEYDEIKKHPAISNRILHSIGLPDRILKAVAFHHERYDGGGYPFGLTNESLGYEPQIIAVADAFDAMTTLRPYKKPMSWQMAVLELERCKGSQFNPEIVDIMVRIIIEGNADDEPFEHIHCIV
;
A
#
# COMPACT_ATOMS: atom_id res chain seq x y z
N ILE A 1 45.68 12.68 6.65
CA ILE A 1 44.73 12.72 5.51
C ILE A 1 44.29 11.30 5.10
N GLY A 2 45.20 10.37 4.78
CA GLY A 2 44.83 8.98 4.39
C GLY A 2 44.03 8.19 5.43
N ASN A 3 44.36 8.30 6.73
CA ASN A 3 43.66 7.56 7.80
C ASN A 3 42.21 8.04 7.99
N SER A 4 41.96 9.34 7.86
CA SER A 4 40.61 9.91 8.00
C SER A 4 39.69 9.58 6.82
N ILE A 5 40.25 9.43 5.61
CA ILE A 5 39.51 8.99 4.43
C ILE A 5 39.13 7.50 4.56
N ALA A 6 40.07 6.64 5.01
CA ALA A 6 39.79 5.23 5.24
C ALA A 6 38.66 5.01 6.27
N VAL A 7 38.72 5.70 7.42
CA VAL A 7 37.66 5.64 8.44
C VAL A 7 36.31 6.14 7.92
N ALA A 8 36.30 7.20 7.09
CA ALA A 8 35.05 7.70 6.50
C ALA A 8 34.44 6.72 5.49
N VAL A 9 35.27 6.03 4.69
CA VAL A 9 34.84 4.99 3.76
C VAL A 9 34.27 3.79 4.52
N GLU A 10 34.97 3.28 5.53
CA GLU A 10 34.49 2.19 6.39
C GLU A 10 33.16 2.54 7.07
N LYS A 11 33.04 3.75 7.62
CA LYS A 11 31.79 4.23 8.22
C LYS A 11 30.64 4.28 7.21
N THR A 12 30.92 4.67 5.97
CA THR A 12 29.92 4.71 4.90
C THR A 12 29.50 3.30 4.48
N ILE A 13 30.46 2.38 4.37
CA ILE A 13 30.18 0.96 4.09
C ILE A 13 29.30 0.37 5.20
N HIS A 14 29.67 0.55 6.47
CA HIS A 14 28.87 0.07 7.59
C HIS A 14 27.48 0.69 7.65
N LEU A 15 27.34 1.97 7.29
CA LEU A 15 26.03 2.61 7.20
C LEU A 15 25.16 1.98 6.10
N ILE A 16 25.74 1.73 4.93
CA ILE A 16 25.06 1.08 3.80
C ILE A 16 24.68 -0.37 4.18
N GLU A 17 25.59 -1.12 4.82
CA GLU A 17 25.32 -2.47 5.31
C GLU A 17 24.20 -2.49 6.36
N SER A 18 24.22 -1.55 7.30
CA SER A 18 23.18 -1.41 8.32
C SER A 18 21.81 -1.12 7.69
N GLN A 19 21.75 -0.21 6.71
CA GLN A 19 20.54 0.07 5.95
C GLN A 19 20.04 -1.15 5.17
N ASN A 20 20.95 -1.87 4.51
CA ASN A 20 20.60 -3.10 3.77
C ASN A 20 20.08 -4.19 4.71
N ASN A 21 20.70 -4.37 5.87
CA ASN A 21 20.25 -5.34 6.86
C ASN A 21 18.88 -4.97 7.42
N PHE A 22 18.63 -3.69 7.67
CA PHE A 22 17.33 -3.18 8.11
C PHE A 22 16.22 -3.50 7.08
N ILE A 23 16.47 -3.26 5.79
CA ILE A 23 15.54 -3.60 4.71
C ILE A 23 15.28 -5.12 4.67
N LYS A 24 16.33 -5.93 4.74
CA LYS A 24 16.19 -7.41 4.75
C LYS A 24 15.38 -7.90 5.96
N THR A 25 15.54 -7.29 7.13
CA THR A 25 14.74 -7.62 8.31
C THR A 25 13.27 -7.25 8.11
N ILE A 26 12.99 -6.07 7.51
CA ILE A 26 11.63 -5.67 7.14
C ILE A 26 11.02 -6.69 6.17
N ASP A 27 11.73 -7.05 5.11
CA ASP A 27 11.25 -8.02 4.11
C ASP A 27 10.95 -9.39 4.76
N ALA A 28 11.80 -9.84 5.70
CA ALA A 28 11.58 -11.08 6.43
C ALA A 28 10.34 -11.02 7.35
N LEU A 29 10.10 -9.90 8.03
CA LEU A 29 8.90 -9.70 8.85
C LEU A 29 7.63 -9.69 8.01
N VAL A 30 7.66 -9.01 6.87
CA VAL A 30 6.53 -8.99 5.92
C VAL A 30 6.28 -10.38 5.37
N ALA A 31 7.32 -11.10 4.93
CA ALA A 31 7.19 -12.47 4.47
C ALA A 31 6.62 -13.40 5.55
N ALA A 32 6.95 -13.19 6.82
CA ALA A 32 6.40 -13.97 7.93
C ALA A 32 4.89 -13.69 8.15
N ILE A 33 4.44 -12.45 7.97
CA ILE A 33 3.01 -12.10 8.05
C ILE A 33 2.26 -12.65 6.84
N GLU A 34 2.80 -12.47 5.63
CA GLU A 34 2.20 -13.03 4.42
C GLU A 34 2.20 -14.57 4.43
N ALA A 35 3.10 -15.22 5.16
CA ALA A 35 3.06 -16.68 5.36
C ALA A 35 1.87 -17.11 6.25
N ARG A 36 1.41 -16.25 7.18
CA ARG A 36 0.21 -16.51 7.99
C ARG A 36 -1.06 -16.37 7.16
N ASP A 37 -1.08 -15.44 6.21
CA ASP A 37 -2.18 -15.23 5.27
C ASP A 37 -1.75 -15.61 3.86
N GLN A 38 -1.91 -16.90 3.52
CA GLN A 38 -1.49 -17.51 2.23
C GLN A 38 -1.95 -16.74 0.99
N TYR A 39 -2.94 -15.85 1.12
CA TYR A 39 -3.54 -15.08 0.05
C TYR A 39 -2.90 -13.71 -0.17
N THR A 40 -2.06 -13.26 0.77
CA THR A 40 -1.33 -11.99 0.69
C THR A 40 0.10 -12.15 0.15
N LYS A 41 0.50 -13.35 -0.28
CA LYS A 41 1.86 -13.57 -0.80
C LYS A 41 2.17 -12.61 -1.97
N GLY A 42 3.20 -11.77 -1.78
CA GLY A 42 3.61 -10.79 -2.78
C GLY A 42 2.73 -9.54 -2.86
N HIS A 43 1.67 -9.45 -2.05
CA HIS A 43 0.73 -8.33 -2.05
C HIS A 43 1.43 -7.04 -1.67
N SER A 44 2.18 -7.05 -0.58
CA SER A 44 2.83 -5.85 -0.05
C SER A 44 3.85 -5.30 -1.06
N GLN A 45 4.54 -6.18 -1.79
CA GLN A 45 5.49 -5.81 -2.83
C GLN A 45 4.79 -5.23 -4.07
N ARG A 46 3.65 -5.80 -4.49
CA ARG A 46 2.87 -5.26 -5.62
C ARG A 46 2.26 -3.90 -5.28
N VAL A 47 1.68 -3.74 -4.10
CA VAL A 47 1.18 -2.46 -3.59
C VAL A 47 2.30 -1.42 -3.54
N SER A 48 3.45 -1.77 -2.97
CA SER A 48 4.63 -0.91 -2.95
C SER A 48 5.09 -0.49 -4.35
N ALA A 49 5.17 -1.43 -5.29
CA ALA A 49 5.58 -1.15 -6.66
C ALA A 49 4.60 -0.22 -7.39
N LEU A 50 3.29 -0.41 -7.21
CA LEU A 50 2.27 0.48 -7.77
C LEU A 50 2.33 1.87 -7.15
N ALA A 51 2.47 1.97 -5.83
CA ALA A 51 2.60 3.23 -5.11
C ALA A 51 3.83 4.03 -5.59
N VAL A 52 4.97 3.36 -5.79
CA VAL A 52 6.19 3.96 -6.35
C VAL A 52 5.96 4.48 -7.77
N LYS A 53 5.25 3.74 -8.64
CA LYS A 53 4.92 4.20 -9.99
C LYS A 53 4.07 5.47 -9.95
N ILE A 54 3.05 5.50 -9.08
CA ILE A 54 2.19 6.67 -8.88
C ILE A 54 3.02 7.87 -8.39
N ALA A 55 3.81 7.70 -7.33
CA ALA A 55 4.62 8.77 -6.75
C ALA A 55 5.62 9.38 -7.75
N ASN A 56 6.25 8.54 -8.57
CA ASN A 56 7.13 9.02 -9.65
C ASN A 56 6.37 9.84 -10.70
N LYS A 57 5.18 9.40 -11.12
CA LYS A 57 4.35 10.17 -12.06
C LYS A 57 3.84 11.50 -11.46
N MET A 58 3.66 11.56 -10.14
CA MET A 58 3.33 12.79 -9.41
C MET A 58 4.54 13.73 -9.21
N GLY A 59 5.75 13.33 -9.62
CA GLY A 59 6.95 14.14 -9.46
C GLY A 59 7.45 14.24 -8.02
N MET A 60 7.09 13.29 -7.14
CA MET A 60 7.61 13.23 -5.77
C MET A 60 9.13 13.03 -5.77
N ASN A 61 9.81 13.59 -4.78
CA ASN A 61 11.26 13.47 -4.70
C ASN A 61 11.71 12.05 -4.29
N LYS A 62 13.00 11.74 -4.47
CA LYS A 62 13.55 10.39 -4.18
C LYS A 62 13.29 9.91 -2.75
N GLN A 63 13.35 10.81 -1.77
CA GLN A 63 13.10 10.46 -0.38
C GLN A 63 11.62 10.11 -0.16
N GLN A 64 10.70 10.90 -0.71
CA GLN A 64 9.26 10.63 -0.63
C GLN A 64 8.89 9.29 -1.31
N VAL A 65 9.47 9.02 -2.48
CA VAL A 65 9.25 7.75 -3.20
C VAL A 65 9.74 6.57 -2.36
N GLU A 66 10.91 6.69 -1.73
CA GLU A 66 11.46 5.63 -0.87
C GLU A 66 10.65 5.42 0.42
N GLU A 67 10.22 6.51 1.07
CA GLU A 67 9.32 6.44 2.23
C GLU A 67 7.99 5.76 1.87
N LEU A 68 7.44 6.05 0.68
CA LEU A 68 6.22 5.42 0.19
C LEU A 68 6.42 3.95 -0.19
N ARG A 69 7.59 3.60 -0.76
CA ARG A 69 7.96 2.21 -1.02
C ARG A 69 7.93 1.39 0.27
N ILE A 70 8.55 1.90 1.33
CA ILE A 70 8.57 1.27 2.66
C ILE A 70 7.15 1.22 3.25
N ALA A 71 6.37 2.29 3.14
CA ALA A 71 4.99 2.33 3.61
C ALA A 71 4.11 1.26 2.92
N GLY A 72 4.23 1.09 1.61
CA GLY A 72 3.49 0.06 0.87
C GLY A 72 3.85 -1.36 1.29
N ILE A 73 5.12 -1.61 1.63
CA ILE A 73 5.57 -2.91 2.15
C ILE A 73 4.99 -3.19 3.55
N LEU A 74 4.81 -2.15 4.37
CA LEU A 74 4.50 -2.27 5.80
C LEU A 74 3.05 -1.93 6.18
N HIS A 75 2.22 -1.49 5.24
CA HIS A 75 0.87 -0.97 5.53
C HIS A 75 0.03 -1.93 6.39
N ASP A 76 0.16 -3.22 6.11
CA ASP A 76 -0.61 -4.30 6.73
C ASP A 76 0.12 -5.05 7.86
N ILE A 77 1.30 -4.59 8.31
CA ILE A 77 2.08 -5.29 9.36
C ILE A 77 1.26 -5.49 10.66
N GLY A 78 0.31 -4.61 10.94
CA GLY A 78 -0.59 -4.67 12.08
C GLY A 78 -1.57 -5.84 12.06
N LYS A 79 -1.77 -6.51 10.91
CA LYS A 79 -2.54 -7.76 10.83
C LYS A 79 -1.97 -8.85 11.74
N VAL A 80 -0.70 -8.74 12.13
CA VAL A 80 -0.09 -9.63 13.14
C VAL A 80 -0.88 -9.69 14.44
N GLY A 81 -1.54 -8.59 14.83
CA GLY A 81 -2.33 -8.46 16.04
C GLY A 81 -3.79 -8.90 15.89
N ILE A 82 -4.20 -9.37 14.71
CA ILE A 82 -5.56 -9.86 14.46
C ILE A 82 -5.59 -11.39 14.59
N SER A 83 -6.68 -11.91 15.16
CA SER A 83 -6.87 -13.35 15.37
C SER A 83 -6.95 -14.10 14.04
N ASP A 84 -6.27 -15.25 13.96
CA ASP A 84 -6.34 -16.17 12.80
C ASP A 84 -7.77 -16.61 12.50
N ARG A 85 -8.63 -16.75 13.53
CA ARG A 85 -10.05 -17.09 13.35
C ARG A 85 -10.77 -16.05 12.49
N ILE A 86 -10.38 -14.78 12.57
CA ILE A 86 -10.97 -13.68 11.81
C ILE A 86 -10.29 -13.57 10.45
N LEU A 87 -8.95 -13.51 10.41
CA LEU A 87 -8.19 -13.34 9.17
C LEU A 87 -8.42 -14.50 8.18
N LEU A 88 -8.49 -15.74 8.67
CA LEU A 88 -8.63 -16.94 7.84
C LEU A 88 -10.08 -17.40 7.68
N LYS A 89 -11.06 -16.60 8.15
CA LYS A 89 -12.48 -16.99 8.17
C LYS A 89 -13.03 -17.17 6.77
N LYS A 90 -13.46 -18.39 6.43
CA LYS A 90 -14.08 -18.67 5.14
C LYS A 90 -15.50 -18.12 5.03
N GLY A 91 -15.65 -16.92 4.46
CA GLY A 91 -16.95 -16.27 4.21
C GLY A 91 -17.00 -14.81 4.65
N PRO A 92 -18.20 -14.19 4.69
CA PRO A 92 -18.34 -12.81 5.13
C PRO A 92 -18.01 -12.66 6.62
N LEU A 93 -17.42 -11.53 6.96
CA LEU A 93 -17.16 -11.13 8.34
C LEU A 93 -18.44 -10.57 8.97
N THR A 94 -18.63 -10.80 10.27
CA THR A 94 -19.62 -10.04 11.04
C THR A 94 -19.13 -8.61 11.23
N LYS A 95 -20.02 -7.73 11.69
CA LYS A 95 -19.64 -6.34 11.99
C LYS A 95 -18.51 -6.27 13.02
N GLU A 96 -18.60 -7.08 14.07
CA GLU A 96 -17.63 -7.14 15.16
C GLU A 96 -16.28 -7.66 14.65
N GLU A 97 -16.29 -8.71 13.83
CA GLU A 97 -15.07 -9.22 13.20
C GLU A 97 -14.42 -8.20 12.26
N TYR A 98 -15.23 -7.45 11.51
CA TYR A 98 -14.75 -6.38 10.64
C TYR A 98 -14.17 -5.21 11.45
N ASP A 99 -14.81 -4.83 12.56
CA ASP A 99 -14.30 -3.81 13.47
C ASP A 99 -12.99 -4.23 14.17
N GLU A 100 -12.75 -5.53 14.39
CA GLU A 100 -11.43 -6.03 14.77
C GLU A 100 -10.39 -5.83 13.66
N ILE A 101 -10.72 -6.15 12.40
CA ILE A 101 -9.80 -5.92 11.28
C ILE A 101 -9.44 -4.44 11.14
N LYS A 102 -10.38 -3.51 11.33
CA LYS A 102 -10.14 -2.06 11.26
C LYS A 102 -9.09 -1.55 12.26
N LYS A 103 -8.69 -2.35 13.25
CA LYS A 103 -7.63 -1.99 14.19
C LYS A 103 -6.23 -2.12 13.59
N HIS A 104 -6.05 -2.87 12.51
CA HIS A 104 -4.72 -3.13 11.94
C HIS A 104 -3.93 -1.85 11.59
N PRO A 105 -4.48 -0.73 11.07
CA PRO A 105 -3.68 0.44 10.76
C PRO A 105 -3.08 1.08 12.03
N ALA A 106 -3.86 1.11 13.12
CA ALA A 106 -3.39 1.61 14.41
C ALA A 106 -2.32 0.69 15.02
N ILE A 107 -2.47 -0.64 14.87
CA ILE A 107 -1.47 -1.61 15.31
C ILE A 107 -0.18 -1.46 14.47
N SER A 108 -0.30 -1.33 13.15
CA SER A 108 0.81 -1.07 12.24
C SER A 108 1.56 0.18 12.68
N ASN A 109 0.85 1.30 12.86
CA ASN A 109 1.43 2.56 13.31
C ASN A 109 2.19 2.41 14.64
N ARG A 110 1.62 1.72 15.63
CA ARG A 110 2.28 1.48 16.92
C ARG A 110 3.58 0.69 16.78
N ILE A 111 3.58 -0.37 15.97
CA ILE A 111 4.77 -1.20 15.71
C ILE A 111 5.84 -0.36 15.02
N LEU A 112 5.47 0.35 13.95
CA LEU A 112 6.41 1.13 13.14
C LEU A 112 6.97 2.34 13.87
N HIS A 113 6.17 2.98 14.72
CA HIS A 113 6.64 4.06 15.59
C HIS A 113 7.71 3.57 16.57
N SER A 114 7.56 2.35 17.11
CA SER A 114 8.50 1.79 18.08
C SER A 114 9.90 1.52 17.52
N ILE A 115 10.00 1.34 16.20
CA ILE A 115 11.28 1.15 15.49
C ILE A 115 11.81 2.45 14.85
N GLY A 116 11.17 3.58 15.12
CA GLY A 116 11.65 4.91 14.73
C GLY A 116 11.52 5.24 13.24
N LEU A 117 10.51 4.70 12.53
CA LEU A 117 10.27 5.09 11.14
C LEU A 117 9.79 6.56 11.04
N PRO A 118 10.12 7.27 9.94
CA PRO A 118 9.67 8.64 9.72
C PRO A 118 8.15 8.83 9.77
N ASP A 119 7.71 9.98 10.27
CA ASP A 119 6.28 10.34 10.39
C ASP A 119 5.50 10.18 9.09
N ARG A 120 6.13 10.43 7.92
CA ARG A 120 5.47 10.25 6.62
C ARG A 120 5.04 8.80 6.40
N ILE A 121 5.89 7.84 6.77
CA ILE A 121 5.59 6.40 6.68
C ILE A 121 4.48 6.06 7.67
N LEU A 122 4.60 6.54 8.91
CA LEU A 122 3.60 6.32 9.96
C LEU A 122 2.22 6.81 9.54
N LYS A 123 2.13 8.02 8.98
CA LYS A 123 0.88 8.59 8.45
C LYS A 123 0.33 7.78 7.27
N ALA A 124 1.18 7.42 6.31
CA ALA A 124 0.77 6.63 5.16
C ALA A 124 0.13 5.30 5.59
N VAL A 125 0.74 4.64 6.57
CA VAL A 125 0.25 3.36 7.11
C VAL A 125 -0.96 3.52 8.02
N ALA A 126 -1.01 4.55 8.88
CA ALA A 126 -2.13 4.75 9.80
C ALA A 126 -3.45 5.10 9.09
N PHE A 127 -3.37 5.79 7.95
CA PHE A 127 -4.51 6.41 7.29
C PHE A 127 -4.83 5.84 5.90
N HIS A 128 -4.21 4.73 5.47
CA HIS A 128 -4.46 4.17 4.13
C HIS A 128 -5.89 3.63 3.91
N HIS A 129 -6.72 3.55 4.95
CA HIS A 129 -8.16 3.24 4.85
C HIS A 129 -9.06 4.47 5.06
N GLU A 130 -8.48 5.66 5.21
CA GLU A 130 -9.25 6.90 5.13
C GLU A 130 -9.72 7.11 3.68
N ARG A 131 -10.90 7.72 3.54
CA ARG A 131 -11.55 7.91 2.24
C ARG A 131 -11.57 9.38 1.87
N TYR A 132 -11.55 9.66 0.58
CA TYR A 132 -11.62 11.03 0.06
C TYR A 132 -12.87 11.79 0.55
N ASP A 133 -14.00 11.10 0.69
CA ASP A 133 -15.27 11.61 1.21
C ASP A 133 -15.38 11.65 2.75
N GLY A 134 -14.34 11.24 3.49
CA GLY A 134 -14.35 11.16 4.96
C GLY A 134 -15.12 9.96 5.53
N GLY A 135 -15.67 9.07 4.70
CA GLY A 135 -16.35 7.85 5.16
C GLY A 135 -15.43 6.72 5.61
N GLY A 136 -14.13 6.99 5.73
CA GLY A 136 -13.08 6.00 6.00
C GLY A 136 -12.87 5.73 7.49
N TYR A 137 -11.76 5.07 7.80
CA TYR A 137 -11.34 4.75 9.16
C TYR A 137 -9.82 4.87 9.28
N PRO A 138 -9.26 5.09 10.49
CA PRO A 138 -9.91 5.03 11.80
C PRO A 138 -10.65 6.28 12.29
N PHE A 139 -10.45 7.45 11.68
CA PHE A 139 -10.97 8.73 12.19
C PHE A 139 -12.04 9.38 11.29
N GLY A 140 -12.21 8.91 10.04
CA GLY A 140 -13.18 9.48 9.11
C GLY A 140 -12.75 10.86 8.63
N LEU A 141 -11.47 11.00 8.30
CA LEU A 141 -10.85 12.27 7.94
C LEU A 141 -11.04 12.56 6.45
N THR A 142 -11.29 13.83 6.12
CA THR A 142 -11.27 14.31 4.73
C THR A 142 -9.83 14.61 4.28
N ASN A 143 -9.52 14.25 3.04
CA ASN A 143 -8.16 14.05 2.52
C ASN A 143 -7.25 15.29 2.48
N GLU A 144 -7.78 16.52 2.56
CA GLU A 144 -6.98 17.76 2.56
C GLU A 144 -5.95 17.80 3.70
N SER A 145 -6.24 17.12 4.82
CA SER A 145 -5.38 17.07 6.01
C SER A 145 -4.35 15.94 6.04
N LEU A 146 -4.51 14.91 5.19
CA LEU A 146 -3.77 13.65 5.31
C LEU A 146 -2.50 13.56 4.45
N GLY A 147 -2.36 14.43 3.45
CA GLY A 147 -1.30 14.34 2.44
C GLY A 147 -1.55 13.21 1.44
N TYR A 148 -0.72 13.14 0.40
CA TYR A 148 -0.93 12.21 -0.72
C TYR A 148 -0.59 10.76 -0.38
N GLU A 149 0.35 10.52 0.53
CA GLU A 149 0.92 9.20 0.79
C GLU A 149 -0.11 8.13 1.19
N PRO A 150 -0.98 8.32 2.20
CA PRO A 150 -2.01 7.33 2.53
C PRO A 150 -2.98 7.11 1.37
N GLN A 151 -3.28 8.15 0.60
CA GLN A 151 -4.20 8.09 -0.53
C GLN A 151 -3.62 7.28 -1.71
N ILE A 152 -2.29 7.37 -1.93
CA ILE A 152 -1.59 6.55 -2.92
C ILE A 152 -1.62 5.08 -2.51
N ILE A 153 -1.34 4.77 -1.23
CA ILE A 153 -1.42 3.39 -0.73
C ILE A 153 -2.84 2.85 -0.87
N ALA A 154 -3.87 3.64 -0.55
CA ALA A 154 -5.27 3.23 -0.67
C ALA A 154 -5.65 2.79 -2.10
N VAL A 155 -5.23 3.58 -3.11
CA VAL A 155 -5.50 3.25 -4.52
C VAL A 155 -4.71 2.02 -4.97
N ALA A 156 -3.43 1.92 -4.58
CA ALA A 156 -2.57 0.79 -4.92
C ALA A 156 -3.07 -0.53 -4.29
N ASP A 157 -3.43 -0.51 -3.01
CA ASP A 157 -4.01 -1.65 -2.29
C ASP A 157 -5.33 -2.09 -2.92
N ALA A 158 -6.24 -1.14 -3.18
CA ALA A 158 -7.53 -1.46 -3.81
C ALA A 158 -7.37 -2.12 -5.17
N PHE A 159 -6.47 -1.62 -6.02
CA PHE A 159 -6.23 -2.23 -7.33
C PHE A 159 -5.64 -3.64 -7.22
N ASP A 160 -4.63 -3.84 -6.37
CA ASP A 160 -4.05 -5.17 -6.16
C ASP A 160 -5.09 -6.15 -5.58
N ALA A 161 -5.91 -5.67 -4.64
CA ALA A 161 -6.99 -6.43 -4.03
C ALA A 161 -8.05 -6.88 -5.04
N MET A 162 -8.33 -6.06 -6.06
CA MET A 162 -9.29 -6.40 -7.12
C MET A 162 -8.73 -7.37 -8.14
N THR A 163 -7.45 -7.25 -8.48
CA THR A 163 -6.81 -7.99 -9.60
C THR A 163 -6.08 -9.26 -9.16
N THR A 164 -5.89 -9.48 -7.86
CA THR A 164 -5.26 -10.68 -7.31
C THR A 164 -6.29 -11.67 -6.76
N LEU A 165 -6.00 -12.98 -6.87
CA LEU A 165 -6.81 -14.04 -6.28
C LEU A 165 -6.90 -13.91 -4.74
N ARG A 166 -8.12 -13.89 -4.22
CA ARG A 166 -8.42 -13.90 -2.78
C ARG A 166 -9.35 -15.09 -2.43
N PRO A 167 -9.38 -15.57 -1.18
CA PRO A 167 -10.11 -16.79 -0.81
C PRO A 167 -11.62 -16.69 -1.04
N TYR A 168 -12.16 -15.47 -1.04
CA TYR A 168 -13.60 -15.20 -1.20
C TYR A 168 -13.96 -14.57 -2.54
N LYS A 169 -12.98 -14.31 -3.42
CA LYS A 169 -13.20 -13.54 -4.65
C LYS A 169 -12.22 -13.96 -5.75
N LYS A 170 -12.77 -14.31 -6.92
CA LYS A 170 -11.97 -14.46 -8.14
C LYS A 170 -11.39 -13.10 -8.54
N PRO A 171 -10.16 -13.04 -9.07
CA PRO A 171 -9.58 -11.79 -9.55
C PRO A 171 -10.47 -11.20 -10.65
N MET A 172 -10.66 -9.89 -10.59
CA MET A 172 -11.27 -9.12 -11.66
C MET A 172 -10.24 -8.87 -12.76
N SER A 173 -10.70 -8.69 -14.00
CA SER A 173 -9.82 -8.21 -15.06
C SER A 173 -9.34 -6.80 -14.76
N TRP A 174 -8.20 -6.39 -15.33
CA TRP A 174 -7.68 -5.05 -15.10
C TRP A 174 -8.65 -3.97 -15.61
N GLN A 175 -9.41 -4.26 -16.68
CA GLN A 175 -10.45 -3.35 -17.21
C GLN A 175 -11.56 -3.13 -16.18
N MET A 176 -12.05 -4.20 -15.55
CA MET A 176 -13.07 -4.09 -14.51
C MET A 176 -12.55 -3.37 -13.26
N ALA A 177 -11.28 -3.58 -12.90
CA ALA A 177 -10.64 -2.86 -11.81
C ALA A 177 -10.52 -1.35 -12.11
N VAL A 178 -10.20 -0.97 -13.36
CA VAL A 178 -10.19 0.44 -13.80
C VAL A 178 -11.58 1.05 -13.69
N LEU A 179 -12.62 0.37 -14.17
CA LEU A 179 -14.00 0.87 -14.06
C LEU A 179 -14.42 1.07 -12.60
N GLU A 180 -14.02 0.18 -11.69
CA GLU A 180 -14.32 0.31 -10.27
C GLU A 180 -13.55 1.46 -9.61
N LEU A 181 -12.28 1.69 -9.99
CA LEU A 181 -11.51 2.86 -9.55
C LEU A 181 -12.19 4.16 -9.99
N GLU A 182 -12.59 4.25 -11.26
CA GLU A 182 -13.31 5.40 -11.81
C GLU A 182 -14.67 5.61 -11.13
N ARG A 183 -15.43 4.54 -10.87
CA ARG A 183 -16.69 4.60 -10.13
C ARG A 183 -16.51 5.16 -8.71
N CYS A 184 -15.38 4.86 -8.07
CA CYS A 184 -15.06 5.28 -6.71
C CYS A 184 -14.28 6.61 -6.64
N LYS A 185 -14.01 7.24 -7.79
CA LYS A 185 -13.28 8.50 -7.92
C LYS A 185 -14.05 9.64 -7.24
N GLY A 186 -13.37 10.42 -6.40
CA GLY A 186 -13.96 11.54 -5.66
C GLY A 186 -14.86 11.14 -4.48
N SER A 187 -15.08 9.84 -4.26
CA SER A 187 -15.72 9.33 -3.04
C SER A 187 -14.71 8.56 -2.19
N GLN A 188 -14.33 7.36 -2.59
CA GLN A 188 -13.30 6.60 -1.88
C GLN A 188 -11.91 7.15 -2.15
N PHE A 189 -11.62 7.46 -3.42
CA PHE A 189 -10.27 7.73 -3.88
C PHE A 189 -10.10 9.16 -4.37
N ASN A 190 -8.88 9.68 -4.21
CA ASN A 190 -8.50 10.96 -4.76
C ASN A 190 -8.58 10.95 -6.30
N PRO A 191 -9.30 11.92 -6.90
CA PRO A 191 -9.43 12.02 -8.35
C PRO A 191 -8.10 12.01 -9.12
N GLU A 192 -7.13 12.78 -8.66
CA GLU A 192 -5.81 12.92 -9.29
C GLU A 192 -5.05 11.60 -9.29
N ILE A 193 -5.08 10.88 -8.16
CA ILE A 193 -4.37 9.60 -8.00
C ILE A 193 -5.02 8.52 -8.87
N VAL A 194 -6.36 8.49 -8.94
CA VAL A 194 -7.08 7.56 -9.83
C VAL A 194 -6.68 7.80 -11.29
N ASP A 195 -6.67 9.05 -11.75
CA ASP A 195 -6.27 9.38 -13.12
C ASP A 195 -4.85 8.91 -13.45
N ILE A 196 -3.92 9.07 -12.51
CA ILE A 196 -2.54 8.61 -12.67
C ILE A 196 -2.48 7.08 -12.70
N MET A 197 -3.21 6.41 -11.80
CA MET A 197 -3.25 4.95 -11.73
C MET A 197 -3.83 4.35 -13.02
N VAL A 198 -4.93 4.89 -13.53
CA VAL A 198 -5.55 4.43 -14.78
C VAL A 198 -4.59 4.57 -15.97
N ARG A 199 -3.87 5.69 -16.07
CA ARG A 199 -2.82 5.87 -17.09
C ARG A 199 -1.71 4.82 -16.96
N ILE A 200 -1.23 4.55 -15.74
CA ILE A 200 -0.21 3.53 -15.48
C ILE A 200 -0.69 2.14 -15.93
N ILE A 201 -1.95 1.81 -15.66
CA ILE A 201 -2.54 0.51 -16.03
C ILE A 201 -2.64 0.40 -17.55
N ILE A 202 -3.20 1.40 -18.23
CA ILE A 202 -3.37 1.38 -19.69
C ILE A 202 -2.01 1.29 -20.40
N GLU A 203 -1.03 2.12 -20.00
CA GLU A 203 0.32 2.06 -20.56
C GLU A 203 1.01 0.71 -20.33
N GLY A 204 0.77 0.09 -19.17
CA GLY A 204 1.35 -1.20 -18.81
C GLY A 204 0.71 -2.41 -19.51
N ASN A 205 -0.46 -2.24 -20.13
CA ASN A 205 -1.21 -3.29 -20.82
C ASN A 205 -1.52 -2.89 -22.28
N ALA A 206 -0.75 -1.97 -22.86
CA ALA A 206 -0.99 -1.45 -24.21
C ALA A 206 -0.85 -2.51 -25.33
N ASP A 207 -0.23 -3.66 -25.02
CA ASP A 207 -0.08 -4.80 -25.92
C ASP A 207 -1.23 -5.83 -25.80
N ASP A 208 -2.13 -5.67 -24.82
CA ASP A 208 -3.37 -6.46 -24.75
C ASP A 208 -4.38 -5.89 -25.78
N GLU A 209 -5.20 -6.75 -26.40
CA GLU A 209 -6.15 -6.33 -27.45
C GLU A 209 -6.99 -5.09 -27.04
N PRO A 210 -7.21 -4.15 -27.99
CA PRO A 210 -7.77 -2.84 -27.68
C PRO A 210 -9.21 -2.92 -27.17
N PHE A 211 -9.60 -1.87 -26.44
CA PHE A 211 -10.96 -1.54 -25.99
C PHE A 211 -11.99 -1.58 -27.15
N GLU A 212 -12.44 -2.76 -27.56
CA GLU A 212 -13.66 -2.90 -28.36
C GLU A 212 -14.84 -3.21 -27.43
N HIS A 213 -15.68 -2.19 -27.26
CA HIS A 213 -17.06 -2.25 -26.78
C HIS A 213 -17.29 -2.31 -25.26
N ILE A 214 -17.22 -1.14 -24.63
CA ILE A 214 -18.22 -0.79 -23.61
C ILE A 214 -18.92 0.47 -24.11
N HIS A 215 -20.09 0.27 -24.72
CA HIS A 215 -21.05 1.36 -24.93
C HIS A 215 -21.32 2.03 -23.58
N CYS A 216 -21.34 3.36 -23.59
CA CYS A 216 -21.98 4.16 -22.54
C CYS A 216 -23.34 3.55 -22.21
N ILE A 217 -23.46 2.89 -21.06
CA ILE A 217 -24.73 2.72 -20.39
C ILE A 217 -24.74 3.79 -19.32
N VAL A 218 -25.34 4.92 -19.70
CA VAL A 218 -25.89 5.93 -18.79
C VAL A 218 -27.10 5.30 -18.10
#